data_AF-A0A841U029-F1
#
_entry.id   AF-A0A841U029-F1
#
_cell.length_a   1.000
_cell.length_b   1.000
_cell.length_c   1.000
_cell.angle_alpha   90.00
_cell.angle_beta   90.00
_cell.angle_gamma   90.00
#
_symmetry.space_group_name_H-M   'P 1'
#
loop_
_entity.id
_entity.type
_entity.pdbx_description
1 polymer ?
#
loop_
_entity_poly.entity_id
_entity_poly.type
_entity_poly.pdbx_seq_one_letter_code
_entity_poly.pdbx_strand_id
1 'polypeptide(L)' 'MRKYYLAYNGKRVDVPLSREEAILLLFTTRGKVKGLSIQIYQNGRMIKQIPKKPR' A
#
# COMPACT_ATOMS: atom_id res chain seq x y z
N MET A 1 -0.80 9.50 -13.77
CA MET A 1 0.29 8.80 -13.05
C MET A 1 -0.26 7.94 -11.93
N ARG A 2 0.39 6.81 -11.63
CA ARG A 2 0.04 6.00 -10.45
C ARG A 2 0.68 6.60 -9.20
N LYS A 3 -0.05 6.60 -8.09
CA LYS A 3 0.46 7.00 -6.77
C LYS A 3 0.38 5.81 -5.82
N TYR A 4 1.41 5.58 -5.03
CA TYR A 4 1.49 4.50 -4.05
C TYR A 4 1.42 5.11 -2.67
N TYR A 5 0.57 4.56 -1.81
CA TYR A 5 0.39 5.01 -0.44
C TYR A 5 0.55 3.85 0.50
N LEU A 6 1.19 4.10 1.64
CA LEU A 6 1.15 3.18 2.75
C LEU A 6 -0.26 3.15 3.34
N ALA A 7 -0.69 1.99 3.80
CA ALA A 7 -1.95 1.82 4.49
C ALA A 7 -1.79 0.83 5.66
N TYR A 8 -2.50 1.10 6.74
CA TYR A 8 -2.51 0.24 7.92
C TYR A 8 -3.96 -0.07 8.30
N ASN A 9 -4.28 -1.36 8.41
CA ASN A 9 -5.63 -1.89 8.64
C ASN A 9 -6.70 -1.41 7.62
N GLY A 10 -6.25 -1.06 6.40
CA GLY A 10 -7.10 -0.55 5.32
C GLY A 10 -7.28 0.98 5.33
N LYS A 11 -6.74 1.68 6.33
CA LYS A 11 -6.70 3.15 6.34
C LYS A 11 -5.47 3.63 5.61
N ARG A 12 -5.65 4.57 4.68
CA ARG A 12 -4.55 5.23 3.97
C ARG A 12 -3.76 6.10 4.95
N VAL A 13 -2.44 6.01 4.86
CA VAL A 13 -1.52 6.96 5.49
C VAL A 13 -1.02 7.86 4.37
N ASP A 14 -1.10 9.18 4.55
CA ASP A 14 -0.70 10.17 3.54
C ASP A 14 0.84 10.33 3.47
N VAL A 15 1.52 9.19 3.29
CA VAL A 15 2.93 9.12 2.95
C VAL A 15 3.01 8.66 1.50
N PRO A 16 3.29 9.57 0.55
CA PRO A 16 3.49 9.19 -0.83
C PRO A 16 4.77 8.35 -0.93
N LEU A 17 4.67 7.19 -1.56
CA LEU A 17 5.80 6.31 -1.83
C LEU A 17 6.06 6.27 -3.33
N SER A 18 7.34 6.19 -3.69
CA SER A 18 7.74 5.69 -5.01
C SER A 18 7.33 4.22 -5.17
N ARG A 19 7.40 3.72 -6.40
CA ARG A 19 7.10 2.32 -6.68
C ARG A 19 8.12 1.41 -5.99
N GLU A 20 9.38 1.80 -6.02
CA GLU A 20 10.52 1.08 -5.47
C GLU A 20 10.40 0.98 -3.95
N GLU A 21 10.10 2.08 -3.26
CA GLU A 21 9.86 2.09 -1.81
C GLU A 21 8.67 1.21 -1.43
N ALA A 22 7.56 1.31 -2.18
CA ALA A 22 6.38 0.50 -1.91
C ALA A 22 6.66 -1.01 -2.05
N ILE A 23 7.47 -1.41 -3.05
CA ILE A 23 7.90 -2.80 -3.23
C ILE A 23 8.81 -3.23 -2.10
N LEU A 24 9.85 -2.45 -1.78
CA LEU A 24 10.79 -2.75 -0.71
C LEU A 24 10.06 -2.96 0.62
N LEU A 25 9.15 -2.04 0.93
CA LEU A 25 8.39 -2.05 2.18
C LEU A 25 7.44 -3.26 2.23
N LEU A 26 6.81 -3.64 1.12
CA LEU A 26 6.05 -4.89 1.04
C LEU A 26 6.89 -6.12 1.34
N PHE A 27 8.09 -6.21 0.76
CA PHE A 27 8.97 -7.37 0.97
C PHE A 27 9.51 -7.43 2.40
N THR A 28 9.97 -6.31 2.96
CA THR A 28 10.58 -6.28 4.29
C THR A 28 9.58 -6.54 5.42
N THR A 29 8.33 -6.11 5.24
CA THR A 29 7.27 -6.21 6.25
C THR A 29 6.38 -7.44 6.08
N ARG A 30 6.53 -8.20 4.98
CA ARG A 30 5.73 -9.39 4.69
C ARG A 30 5.79 -10.39 5.84
N GLY A 31 4.63 -10.70 6.43
CA GLY A 31 4.53 -11.63 7.56
C GLY A 31 4.96 -11.07 8.91
N LYS A 32 5.66 -9.91 8.96
CA LYS A 32 6.08 -9.26 10.20
C LYS A 32 5.04 -8.28 10.74
N VAL A 33 4.38 -7.53 9.84
CA VAL A 33 3.40 -6.50 10.23
C VAL A 33 2.03 -6.86 9.70
N LYS A 34 1.14 -7.34 10.58
CA LYS A 34 -0.26 -7.59 10.23
C LYS A 34 -0.97 -6.28 9.94
N GLY A 35 -1.84 -6.28 8.92
CA GLY A 35 -2.64 -5.12 8.54
C GLY A 35 -1.92 -4.08 7.67
N LEU A 36 -0.61 -4.20 7.47
CA LEU A 36 0.11 -3.32 6.55
C LEU A 36 -0.23 -3.65 5.11
N SER A 37 -0.45 -2.62 4.30
CA SER A 37 -0.68 -2.75 2.87
C SER A 37 -0.27 -1.50 2.11
N ILE A 38 -0.11 -1.63 0.81
CA ILE A 38 0.10 -0.56 -0.15
C ILE A 38 -1.20 -0.39 -0.92
N GLN A 39 -1.73 0.83 -0.94
CA GLN A 39 -2.83 1.22 -1.81
C GLN A 39 -2.28 1.94 -3.04
N ILE A 40 -2.77 1.54 -4.21
CA ILE A 40 -2.36 2.08 -5.51
C ILE A 40 -3.53 2.89 -6.05
N TYR A 41 -3.27 4.16 -6.37
CA TYR A 41 -4.27 5.08 -6.91
C TYR A 41 -3.94 5.50 -8.34
N GLN A 42 -4.99 5.70 -9.13
CA GLN A 42 -4.92 6.27 -10.47
C GLN A 42 -6.11 7.22 -10.64
N ASN A 43 -5.84 8.46 -11.06
CA ASN A 43 -6.86 9.51 -11.25
C ASN A 43 -7.77 9.68 -10.02
N GLY A 44 -7.19 9.69 -8.82
CA GLY A 44 -7.91 9.87 -7.56
C GLY A 44 -8.67 8.64 -7.05
N ARG A 45 -8.77 7.56 -7.83
CA ARG A 45 -9.43 6.31 -7.43
C ARG A 45 -8.43 5.24 -7.02
N MET A 46 -8.70 4.53 -5.94
CA MET A 46 -7.92 3.34 -5.55
C MET A 46 -8.22 2.22 -6.53
N ILE A 47 -7.18 1.71 -7.19
CA ILE A 47 -7.30 0.61 -8.17
C ILE A 47 -6.86 -0.73 -7.60
N LYS A 48 -5.99 -0.74 -6.58
CA LYS A 48 -5.43 -1.98 -6.02
C LYS A 48 -4.94 -1.78 -4.59
N GLN A 49 -4.97 -2.85 -3.81
CA GLN A 49 -4.35 -2.93 -2.49
C GLN A 49 -3.52 -4.22 -2.38
N ILE A 50 -2.33 -4.15 -1.77
CA ILE A 50 -1.42 -5.29 -1.59
C ILE A 50 -0.82 -5.26 -0.18
N PRO A 51 -0.89 -6.32 0.64
CA PRO A 51 -1.84 -7.42 0.54
C PRO A 51 -3.30 -6.92 0.59
N LYS A 52 -4.19 -7.67 -0.08
CA LYS A 52 -5.62 -7.38 -0.09
C LYS A 52 -6.18 -7.74 1.29
N LYS A 53 -6.95 -6.84 1.91
CA LYS A 53 -7.66 -7.14 3.15
C LYS A 53 -8.63 -8.31 2.89
N PRO A 54 -8.71 -9.33 3.77
CA PRO A 54 -9.78 -10.30 3.72
C PRO A 54 -11.12 -9.54 3.76
N ARG A 55 -12.04 -9.88 2.85
CA ARG A 55 -13.39 -9.33 2.85
C ARG A 55 -14.18 -9.88 4.03
#